data_AF-A0A0H5D4L8-F1
#
_entry.id   AF-A0A0H5D4L8-F1
#
_cell.length_a   1.000
_cell.length_b   1.000
_cell.length_c   1.000
_cell.angle_alpha   90.00
_cell.angle_beta   90.00
_cell.angle_gamma   90.00
#
_symmetry.space_group_name_H-M   'P 1'
#
loop_
_entity.id
_entity.type
_entity.pdbx_description
1 polymer ?
#
loop_
_entity_poly.entity_id
_entity_poly.type
_entity_poly.pdbx_seq_one_letter_code
_entity_poly.pdbx_strand_id
1 'polypeptide(L)'
;MKLLLVAIIALLLLALLRPGFGFRSQRPHHYEGTGPVFDIRTHLSGEMISEGIIYGPMGRVVSRFVATMNGEWSNDTGTLSEDFAYAGGNTQARKWYLTMGEDGAFTATADDIIGEGHGQQTGATVQLHYRIRLPESAGGHVLDVTDWMYLMENGTIMNRSEMRKFGIKVAELVATIRPKGN
;
A
#
# COMPACT_ATOMS: atom_id res chain seq x y z
N MET A 1 15.62 2.07 45.96
CA MET A 1 16.54 1.67 44.88
C MET A 1 15.95 0.62 43.93
N LYS A 2 15.49 -0.54 44.40
CA LYS A 2 14.92 -1.60 43.52
C LYS A 2 13.64 -1.20 42.76
N LEU A 3 12.71 -0.51 43.42
CA LEU A 3 11.47 -0.02 42.79
C LEU A 3 11.71 1.04 41.70
N LEU A 4 12.70 1.92 41.91
CA LEU A 4 13.12 2.92 40.93
C LEU A 4 13.72 2.24 39.69
N LEU A 5 14.54 1.22 39.88
CA LEU A 5 15.13 0.44 38.79
C LEU A 5 14.05 -0.30 37.96
N VAL A 6 13.07 -0.92 38.63
CA VAL A 6 11.95 -1.59 37.94
C VAL A 6 11.10 -0.58 37.15
N ALA A 7 10.82 0.60 37.73
CA ALA A 7 10.08 1.65 37.03
C ALA A 7 10.84 2.18 35.80
N ILE A 8 12.16 2.35 35.90
CA ILE A 8 13.01 2.76 34.76
C ILE A 8 12.99 1.69 33.67
N ILE A 9 13.15 0.41 34.02
CA ILE A 9 13.10 -0.69 33.05
C ILE A 9 11.72 -0.77 32.38
N ALA A 10 10.63 -0.64 33.14
CA ALA A 10 9.27 -0.62 32.59
C ALA A 10 9.07 0.56 31.63
N LEU A 11 9.53 1.77 32.00
CA LEU A 11 9.47 2.95 31.13
C LEU A 11 10.32 2.79 29.86
N LEU A 12 11.49 2.16 29.94
CA LEU A 12 12.32 1.86 28.77
C LEU A 12 11.67 0.81 27.85
N LEU A 13 11.03 -0.22 28.41
CA LEU A 13 10.26 -1.21 27.65
C LEU A 13 9.03 -0.56 26.98
N LEU A 14 8.31 0.31 27.67
CA LEU A 14 7.21 1.11 27.11
C LEU A 14 7.70 2.09 26.04
N ALA A 15 8.91 2.65 26.17
CA ALA A 15 9.53 3.50 25.17
C ALA A 15 9.97 2.71 23.92
N LEU A 16 10.46 1.47 24.08
CA LEU A 16 10.74 0.55 22.98
C LEU A 16 9.47 0.09 22.26
N LEU A 17 8.34 0.07 22.96
CA LEU A 17 7.01 -0.19 22.41
C LEU A 17 6.34 1.08 21.83
N ARG A 18 7.02 2.24 21.77
CA ARG A 18 6.41 3.46 21.23
C ARG A 18 6.06 3.28 19.75
N PRO A 19 4.79 3.52 19.37
CA PRO A 19 4.42 3.63 17.96
C PRO A 19 5.10 4.89 17.38
N GLY A 20 6.07 4.69 16.49
CA GLY A 20 6.83 5.83 15.91
C GLY A 20 8.02 5.45 15.03
N PHE A 21 8.57 4.24 15.18
CA PHE A 21 9.73 3.77 14.41
C PHE A 21 9.41 2.68 13.38
N GLY A 22 8.14 2.48 13.06
CA GLY A 22 7.69 1.42 12.14
C GLY A 22 7.19 1.97 10.81
N PHE A 23 6.94 1.08 9.85
CA PHE A 23 6.45 1.42 8.51
C PHE A 23 5.27 2.43 8.51
N ARG A 24 4.34 2.34 9.47
CA ARG A 24 3.18 3.26 9.59
C ARG A 24 3.49 4.66 10.14
N SER A 25 4.71 4.92 10.60
CA SER A 25 5.10 6.27 11.04
C SER A 25 5.54 7.17 9.89
N GLN A 26 5.72 6.62 8.69
CA GLN A 26 5.94 7.41 7.47
C GLN A 26 4.79 8.41 7.27
N ARG A 27 5.13 9.58 6.73
CA ARG A 27 4.22 10.69 6.42
C ARG A 27 4.61 11.28 5.07
N PRO A 28 3.65 11.76 4.26
CA PRO A 28 3.95 12.32 2.93
C PRO A 28 5.01 13.43 2.97
N HIS A 29 4.93 14.33 3.95
CA HIS A 29 5.90 15.42 4.10
C HIS A 29 7.36 14.98 4.33
N HIS A 30 7.61 13.74 4.77
CA HIS A 30 8.98 13.22 4.88
C HIS A 30 9.66 13.10 3.51
N TYR A 31 8.88 13.05 2.43
CA TYR A 31 9.34 12.86 1.07
C TYR A 31 9.18 14.12 0.20
N GLU A 32 8.79 15.26 0.79
CA GLU A 32 8.76 16.53 0.06
C GLU A 32 10.14 16.86 -0.53
N GLY A 33 10.14 17.35 -1.77
CA GLY A 33 11.36 17.67 -2.50
C GLY A 33 12.17 16.47 -3.00
N THR A 34 11.74 15.23 -2.74
CA THR A 34 12.34 14.04 -3.35
C THR A 34 11.92 13.90 -4.81
N GLY A 35 12.79 13.33 -5.64
CA GLY A 35 12.54 13.06 -7.05
C GLY A 35 12.96 11.65 -7.45
N PRO A 36 12.50 11.14 -8.61
CA PRO A 36 11.58 11.78 -9.55
C PRO A 36 10.18 12.00 -8.96
N VAL A 37 9.45 13.04 -9.42
CA VAL A 37 8.10 13.34 -8.89
C VAL A 37 7.11 12.27 -9.36
N PHE A 38 6.45 11.63 -8.40
CA PHE A 38 5.43 10.64 -8.65
C PHE A 38 4.07 11.31 -8.82
N ASP A 39 3.62 11.42 -10.07
CA ASP A 39 2.23 11.73 -10.42
C ASP A 39 1.48 10.44 -10.83
N ILE A 40 0.41 10.07 -10.13
CA ILE A 40 -0.35 8.85 -10.43
C ILE A 40 -1.01 8.88 -11.80
N ARG A 41 -1.33 10.08 -12.33
CA ARG A 41 -1.93 10.24 -13.67
C ARG A 41 -0.96 9.88 -14.78
N THR A 42 0.34 10.01 -14.52
CA THR A 42 1.40 9.69 -15.47
C THR A 42 1.93 8.28 -15.26
N HIS A 43 2.26 7.93 -14.02
CA HIS A 43 3.02 6.72 -13.73
C HIS A 43 2.12 5.49 -13.49
N LEU A 44 0.83 5.68 -13.23
CA LEU A 44 -0.18 4.62 -13.19
C LEU A 44 -1.13 4.75 -14.39
N SER A 45 -0.56 4.90 -15.59
CA SER A 45 -1.30 5.06 -16.84
C SER A 45 -0.76 4.11 -17.92
N GLY A 46 -1.67 3.59 -18.74
CA GLY A 46 -1.38 2.58 -19.76
C GLY A 46 -1.21 1.17 -19.20
N GLU A 47 -0.70 0.26 -20.04
CA GLU A 47 -0.48 -1.13 -19.68
C GLU A 47 0.77 -1.29 -18.79
N MET A 48 0.62 -2.01 -17.68
CA MET A 48 1.68 -2.29 -16.72
C MET A 48 1.67 -3.76 -16.31
N ILE A 49 2.79 -4.21 -15.78
CA ILE A 49 2.93 -5.49 -15.10
C ILE A 49 3.33 -5.22 -13.67
N SER A 50 2.72 -5.96 -12.74
CA SER A 50 3.13 -6.02 -11.35
C SER A 50 3.52 -7.43 -10.95
N GLU A 51 4.60 -7.55 -10.19
CA GLU A 51 5.03 -8.80 -9.58
C GLU A 51 5.17 -8.61 -8.08
N GLY A 52 4.58 -9.49 -7.28
CA GLY A 52 4.53 -9.27 -5.84
C GLY A 52 4.59 -10.52 -4.98
N ILE A 53 4.96 -10.28 -3.72
CA ILE A 53 5.07 -11.26 -2.66
C ILE A 53 4.18 -10.82 -1.51
N ILE A 54 3.40 -11.77 -0.97
CA ILE A 54 2.57 -11.57 0.21
C ILE A 54 3.19 -12.35 1.37
N TYR A 55 3.45 -11.66 2.47
CA TYR A 55 3.94 -12.20 3.72
C TYR A 55 2.79 -12.33 4.71
N GLY A 56 2.76 -13.46 5.43
CA GLY A 56 1.84 -13.68 6.54
C GLY A 56 2.30 -13.01 7.84
N PRO A 57 1.55 -13.19 8.94
CA PRO A 57 1.82 -12.50 10.21
C PRO A 57 3.16 -12.91 10.86
N MET A 58 3.68 -14.09 10.51
CA MET A 58 4.98 -14.60 10.99
C MET A 58 6.15 -14.16 10.10
N GLY A 59 5.93 -13.31 9.09
CA GLY A 59 6.96 -12.83 8.16
C GLY A 59 7.40 -13.85 7.11
N ARG A 60 6.72 -14.99 7.00
CA ARG A 60 6.94 -15.98 5.94
C ARG A 60 6.15 -15.61 4.70
N VAL A 61 6.71 -15.88 3.52
CA VAL A 61 5.97 -15.79 2.26
C VAL A 61 4.80 -16.79 2.28
N VAL A 62 3.60 -16.30 2.05
CA VAL A 62 2.37 -17.11 1.97
C VAL A 62 1.82 -17.20 0.55
N SER A 63 2.11 -16.21 -0.29
CA SER A 63 1.71 -16.22 -1.71
C SER A 63 2.61 -15.31 -2.54
N ARG A 64 2.57 -15.50 -3.85
CA ARG A 64 3.18 -14.65 -4.87
C ARG A 64 2.15 -14.41 -5.97
N PHE A 65 2.25 -13.29 -6.65
CA PHE A 65 1.37 -12.98 -7.78
C PHE A 65 2.12 -12.30 -8.91
N VAL A 66 1.56 -12.45 -10.11
CA VAL A 66 1.80 -11.55 -11.24
C VAL A 66 0.46 -10.93 -11.59
N ALA A 67 0.42 -9.63 -11.83
CA ALA A 67 -0.77 -8.92 -12.25
C ALA A 67 -0.52 -8.14 -13.54
N THR A 68 -1.51 -8.15 -14.43
CA THR A 68 -1.58 -7.21 -15.54
C THR A 68 -2.45 -6.04 -15.12
N MET A 69 -1.98 -4.82 -15.35
CA MET A 69 -2.68 -3.61 -14.94
C MET A 69 -2.89 -2.70 -16.13
N ASN A 70 -3.99 -1.95 -16.15
CA ASN A 70 -4.24 -0.90 -17.13
C ASN A 70 -4.81 0.34 -16.45
N GLY A 71 -4.07 1.44 -16.55
CA GLY A 71 -4.48 2.74 -16.04
C GLY A 71 -5.07 3.61 -17.15
N GLU A 72 -6.24 4.20 -16.92
CA GLU A 72 -6.89 5.13 -17.84
C GLU A 72 -7.26 6.40 -17.10
N TRP A 73 -6.87 7.56 -17.63
CA TRP A 73 -7.12 8.85 -17.00
C TRP A 73 -7.88 9.79 -17.93
N SER A 74 -8.83 10.51 -17.36
CA SER A 74 -9.56 11.62 -17.97
C SER A 74 -9.52 12.82 -17.01
N ASN A 75 -8.58 13.73 -17.28
CA ASN A 75 -8.29 14.89 -16.43
C ASN A 75 -7.99 14.46 -14.98
N ASP A 76 -8.91 14.77 -14.06
CA ASP A 76 -8.78 14.54 -12.63
C ASP A 76 -9.40 13.22 -12.16
N THR A 77 -9.98 12.43 -13.07
CA THR A 77 -10.54 11.11 -12.74
C THR A 77 -9.83 10.03 -13.53
N GLY A 78 -9.68 8.85 -12.94
CA GLY A 78 -9.06 7.73 -13.62
C GLY A 78 -9.55 6.38 -13.10
N THR A 79 -9.21 5.34 -13.83
CA THR A 79 -9.42 3.96 -13.40
C THR A 79 -8.12 3.18 -13.50
N LEU A 80 -7.95 2.24 -12.59
CA LEU A 80 -6.83 1.29 -12.60
C LEU A 80 -7.40 -0.12 -12.49
N SER A 81 -7.39 -0.84 -13.60
CA SER A 81 -7.82 -2.23 -13.64
C SER A 81 -6.63 -3.13 -13.36
N GLU A 82 -6.82 -4.17 -12.56
CA GLU A 82 -5.78 -5.07 -12.08
C GLU A 82 -6.29 -6.52 -12.16
N ASP A 83 -5.63 -7.36 -12.95
CA ASP A 83 -5.94 -8.78 -13.07
C ASP A 83 -4.79 -9.59 -12.47
N PHE A 84 -5.01 -10.13 -11.27
CA PHE A 84 -4.04 -10.91 -10.50
C PHE A 84 -4.10 -12.40 -10.85
N ALA A 85 -2.93 -12.99 -11.07
CA ALA A 85 -2.70 -14.44 -11.10
C ALA A 85 -1.80 -14.84 -9.94
N TYR A 86 -2.34 -15.59 -8.98
CA TYR A 86 -1.60 -16.05 -7.81
C TYR A 86 -0.90 -17.39 -8.08
N ALA A 87 0.22 -17.62 -7.40
CA ALA A 87 1.00 -18.85 -7.52
C ALA A 87 0.21 -20.14 -7.17
N GLY A 88 -0.91 -20.03 -6.46
CA GLY A 88 -1.82 -21.14 -6.16
C GLY A 88 -2.85 -21.44 -7.27
N GLY A 89 -2.83 -20.71 -8.39
CA GLY A 89 -3.76 -20.86 -9.52
C GLY A 89 -5.04 -20.02 -9.40
N ASN A 90 -5.29 -19.39 -8.26
CA ASN A 90 -6.40 -18.46 -8.09
C ASN A 90 -6.17 -17.18 -8.91
N THR A 91 -7.25 -16.58 -9.39
CA THR A 91 -7.23 -15.27 -10.03
C THR A 91 -8.15 -14.30 -9.29
N GLN A 92 -7.86 -13.01 -9.41
CA GLN A 92 -8.71 -11.94 -8.87
C GLN A 92 -8.63 -10.74 -9.80
N ALA A 93 -9.77 -10.10 -10.06
CA ALA A 93 -9.80 -8.80 -10.72
C ALA A 93 -10.16 -7.73 -9.69
N ARG A 94 -9.51 -6.57 -9.76
CA ARG A 94 -9.90 -5.36 -9.05
C ARG A 94 -9.88 -4.19 -10.01
N LYS A 95 -10.85 -3.29 -9.86
CA LYS A 95 -10.85 -2.02 -10.56
C LYS A 95 -10.99 -0.88 -9.58
N TRP A 96 -9.97 -0.04 -9.53
CA TRP A 96 -9.99 1.20 -8.77
C TRP A 96 -10.60 2.32 -9.61
N TYR A 97 -11.33 3.20 -8.94
CA TYR A 97 -11.76 4.50 -9.44
C TYR A 97 -11.06 5.56 -8.60
N LEU A 98 -10.28 6.41 -9.25
CA LEU A 98 -9.42 7.41 -8.64
C LEU A 98 -9.95 8.80 -8.98
N THR A 99 -10.00 9.69 -8.00
CA THR A 99 -10.38 11.09 -8.19
C THR A 99 -9.36 11.99 -7.51
N MET A 100 -8.71 12.86 -8.29
CA MET A 100 -7.76 13.84 -7.78
C MET A 100 -8.49 14.91 -6.97
N GLY A 101 -7.86 15.31 -5.87
CA GLY A 101 -8.20 16.50 -5.10
C GLY A 101 -7.11 17.56 -5.24
N GLU A 102 -7.09 18.49 -4.29
CA GLU A 102 -6.11 19.56 -4.22
C GLU A 102 -4.80 19.09 -3.60
N ASP A 103 -3.70 19.79 -3.88
CA ASP A 103 -2.40 19.60 -3.23
C ASP A 103 -1.85 18.16 -3.23
N GLY A 104 -2.17 17.38 -4.26
CA GLY A 104 -1.75 15.99 -4.42
C GLY A 104 -2.59 14.97 -3.62
N ALA A 105 -3.65 15.40 -2.94
CA ALA A 105 -4.63 14.49 -2.36
C ALA A 105 -5.44 13.80 -3.47
N PHE A 106 -5.94 12.60 -3.19
CA PHE A 106 -6.89 11.90 -4.06
C PHE A 106 -7.74 10.91 -3.26
N THR A 107 -8.88 10.53 -3.80
CA THR A 107 -9.70 9.42 -3.27
C THR A 107 -9.66 8.22 -4.20
N ALA A 108 -9.89 7.03 -3.62
CA ALA A 108 -9.88 5.78 -4.34
C ALA A 108 -11.04 4.88 -3.88
N THR A 109 -11.81 4.32 -4.82
CA THR A 109 -12.86 3.35 -4.52
C THR A 109 -12.70 2.10 -5.38
N ALA A 110 -13.18 0.97 -4.87
CA ALA A 110 -13.34 -0.28 -5.61
C ALA A 110 -14.40 -1.15 -4.91
N ASP A 111 -14.89 -2.19 -5.58
CA ASP A 111 -16.03 -2.99 -5.10
C ASP A 111 -15.79 -3.67 -3.74
N ASP A 112 -14.53 -4.00 -3.43
CA ASP A 112 -14.13 -4.64 -2.19
C ASP A 112 -13.65 -3.65 -1.11
N ILE A 113 -13.77 -2.34 -1.37
CA ILE A 113 -13.35 -1.27 -0.46
C ILE A 113 -14.55 -0.75 0.33
N ILE A 114 -14.37 -0.57 1.64
CA ILE A 114 -15.40 -0.09 2.55
C ILE A 114 -15.29 1.42 2.71
N GLY A 115 -16.17 2.14 2.01
CA GLY A 115 -16.14 3.60 1.93
C GLY A 115 -15.16 4.03 0.85
N GLU A 116 -14.30 4.98 1.17
CA GLU A 116 -13.27 5.48 0.26
C GLU A 116 -11.89 5.29 0.86
N GLY A 117 -10.92 5.04 -0.01
CA GLY A 117 -9.52 5.21 0.29
C GLY A 117 -9.12 6.67 0.15
N HIS A 118 -8.18 7.11 0.99
CA HIS A 118 -7.62 8.44 0.98
C HIS A 118 -6.13 8.35 0.67
N GLY A 119 -5.71 9.03 -0.40
CA GLY A 119 -4.35 9.01 -0.87
C GLY A 119 -3.73 10.40 -0.94
N GLN A 120 -2.40 10.41 -0.95
CA GLN A 120 -1.57 11.61 -1.05
C GLN A 120 -0.34 11.28 -1.90
N GLN A 121 -0.15 11.98 -3.00
CA GLN A 121 1.10 11.98 -3.75
C GLN A 121 2.00 13.13 -3.29
N THR A 122 3.28 12.86 -3.03
CA THR A 122 4.25 13.85 -2.55
C THR A 122 5.67 13.41 -2.89
N GLY A 123 6.43 14.26 -3.57
CA GLY A 123 7.78 13.93 -4.04
C GLY A 123 7.77 12.67 -4.89
N ALA A 124 8.67 11.72 -4.57
CA ALA A 124 8.75 10.42 -5.24
C ALA A 124 7.79 9.37 -4.69
N THR A 125 6.77 9.75 -3.91
CA THR A 125 5.94 8.80 -3.16
C THR A 125 4.44 9.03 -3.33
N VAL A 126 3.70 7.94 -3.17
CA VAL A 126 2.24 7.94 -3.04
C VAL A 126 1.87 7.11 -1.82
N GLN A 127 1.11 7.70 -0.91
CA GLN A 127 0.49 6.99 0.21
C GLN A 127 -0.98 6.75 -0.11
N LEU A 128 -1.52 5.59 0.28
CA LEU A 128 -2.95 5.30 0.23
C LEU A 128 -3.40 4.57 1.50
N HIS A 129 -4.49 5.06 2.09
CA HIS A 129 -5.14 4.46 3.26
C HIS A 129 -6.55 4.01 2.90
N TYR A 130 -6.90 2.76 3.17
CA TYR A 130 -8.22 2.23 2.86
C TYR A 130 -8.57 1.03 3.75
N ARG A 131 -9.82 0.60 3.69
CA ARG A 131 -10.29 -0.64 4.31
C ARG A 131 -10.80 -1.59 3.23
N ILE A 132 -10.25 -2.80 3.21
CA ILE A 132 -10.61 -3.82 2.25
C ILE A 132 -11.35 -4.96 2.92
N ARG A 133 -12.40 -5.48 2.26
CA ARG A 133 -13.03 -6.75 2.61
C ARG A 133 -12.44 -7.85 1.75
N LEU A 134 -11.78 -8.81 2.40
CA LEU A 134 -11.27 -10.00 1.72
C LEU A 134 -12.43 -10.86 1.18
N PRO A 135 -12.20 -11.64 0.11
CA PRO A 135 -13.21 -12.58 -0.38
C PRO A 135 -13.58 -13.62 0.69
N GLU A 136 -14.77 -14.22 0.56
CA GLU A 136 -15.27 -15.24 1.48
C GLU A 136 -14.33 -16.46 1.60
N SER A 137 -13.67 -16.83 0.50
CA SER A 137 -12.64 -17.89 0.49
C SER A 137 -11.44 -17.59 1.39
N ALA A 138 -11.22 -16.31 1.72
CA ALA A 138 -10.21 -15.82 2.65
C ALA A 138 -10.82 -15.33 3.99
N GLY A 139 -12.07 -15.72 4.28
CA GLY A 139 -12.76 -15.50 5.56
C GLY A 139 -13.54 -14.19 5.68
N GLY A 140 -13.75 -13.44 4.58
CA GLY A 140 -14.61 -12.24 4.58
C GLY A 140 -14.10 -11.10 5.48
N HIS A 141 -12.84 -11.16 5.90
CA HIS A 141 -12.29 -10.26 6.91
C HIS A 141 -12.14 -8.84 6.36
N VAL A 142 -12.42 -7.86 7.21
CA VAL A 142 -12.10 -6.46 6.94
C VAL A 142 -10.74 -6.13 7.50
N LEU A 143 -9.87 -5.59 6.65
CA LEU A 143 -8.51 -5.19 7.00
C LEU A 143 -8.30 -3.70 6.74
N ASP A 144 -7.59 -3.04 7.65
CA ASP A 144 -7.07 -1.69 7.45
C ASP A 144 -5.75 -1.79 6.68
N VAL A 145 -5.62 -1.05 5.59
CA VAL A 145 -4.42 -1.05 4.75
C VAL A 145 -3.73 0.31 4.80
N THR A 146 -2.42 0.27 4.99
CA THR A 146 -1.51 1.39 4.73
C THR A 146 -0.62 0.98 3.58
N ASP A 147 -0.80 1.65 2.45
CA ASP A 147 -0.08 1.36 1.23
C ASP A 147 0.85 2.51 0.87
N TRP A 148 2.07 2.18 0.47
CA TRP A 148 3.05 3.13 0.00
C TRP A 148 3.64 2.66 -1.32
N MET A 149 3.66 3.56 -2.28
CA MET A 149 4.34 3.39 -3.55
C MET A 149 5.47 4.42 -3.65
N TYR A 150 6.60 3.98 -4.20
CA TYR A 150 7.82 4.77 -4.34
C TYR A 150 8.28 4.68 -5.79
N LEU A 151 8.38 5.82 -6.47
CA LEU A 151 8.87 5.89 -7.83
C LEU A 151 10.40 5.87 -7.81
N MET A 152 10.98 4.88 -8.47
CA MET A 152 12.42 4.72 -8.59
C MET A 152 12.96 5.53 -9.77
N GLU A 153 14.26 5.83 -9.77
CA GLU A 153 14.92 6.63 -10.81
C GLU A 153 14.85 5.99 -12.21
N ASN A 154 14.63 4.66 -12.26
CA ASN A 154 14.45 3.92 -13.51
C ASN A 154 12.99 3.82 -13.98
N GLY A 155 12.06 4.50 -13.30
CA GLY A 155 10.63 4.49 -13.62
C GLY A 155 9.86 3.26 -13.11
N THR A 156 10.53 2.29 -12.48
CA THR A 156 9.82 1.23 -11.74
C THR A 156 9.19 1.83 -10.49
N ILE A 157 7.99 1.38 -10.14
CA ILE A 157 7.36 1.71 -8.87
C ILE A 157 7.57 0.53 -7.91
N MET A 158 8.15 0.80 -6.75
CA MET A 158 8.18 -0.13 -5.64
C MET A 158 6.94 0.09 -4.79
N ASN A 159 6.19 -0.97 -4.51
CA ASN A 159 5.00 -0.93 -3.66
C ASN A 159 5.23 -1.75 -2.39
N ARG A 160 4.81 -1.21 -1.25
CA ARG A 160 4.77 -1.91 0.01
C ARG A 160 3.48 -1.57 0.74
N SER A 161 2.73 -2.61 1.12
CA SER A 161 1.49 -2.44 1.87
C SER A 161 1.55 -3.21 3.19
N GLU A 162 1.03 -2.59 4.25
CA GLU A 162 0.83 -3.25 5.54
C GLU A 162 -0.67 -3.38 5.82
N MET A 163 -1.14 -4.60 6.07
CA MET A 163 -2.54 -4.91 6.33
C MET A 163 -2.74 -5.33 7.78
N ARG A 164 -3.73 -4.73 8.45
CA ARG A 164 -4.02 -4.96 9.87
C ARG A 164 -5.45 -5.36 10.12
N LYS A 165 -5.64 -6.18 11.15
CA LYS A 165 -6.95 -6.48 11.73
C LYS A 165 -6.93 -6.06 13.19
N PHE A 166 -7.85 -5.20 13.61
CA PHE A 166 -7.91 -4.66 14.98
C PHE A 166 -6.55 -4.11 15.47
N GLY A 167 -5.82 -3.44 14.59
CA GLY A 167 -4.52 -2.87 14.90
C GLY A 167 -3.35 -3.85 14.94
N ILE A 168 -3.55 -5.16 14.71
CA ILE A 168 -2.49 -6.18 14.65
C ILE A 168 -2.11 -6.41 13.17
N LYS A 169 -0.80 -6.43 12.85
CA LYS A 169 -0.33 -6.76 11.49
C LYS A 169 -0.62 -8.22 11.18
N VAL A 170 -1.37 -8.45 10.10
CA VAL A 170 -1.77 -9.79 9.66
C VAL A 170 -1.19 -10.15 8.29
N ALA A 171 -0.89 -9.16 7.44
CA ALA A 171 -0.22 -9.38 6.18
C ALA A 171 0.63 -8.18 5.77
N GLU A 172 1.61 -8.44 4.92
CA GLU A 172 2.44 -7.43 4.27
C GLU A 172 2.59 -7.80 2.80
N LEU A 173 2.52 -6.82 1.91
CA LEU A 173 2.72 -6.98 0.47
C LEU A 173 3.95 -6.18 0.07
N VAL A 174 4.79 -6.77 -0.77
CA VAL A 174 5.86 -6.06 -1.49
C VAL A 174 5.73 -6.40 -2.96
N ALA A 175 5.70 -5.39 -3.81
CA ALA A 175 5.56 -5.58 -5.25
C ALA A 175 6.36 -4.55 -6.06
N THR A 176 6.60 -4.89 -7.31
CA THR A 176 7.03 -3.96 -8.36
C THR A 176 5.85 -3.64 -9.25
N ILE A 177 5.82 -2.45 -9.85
CA ILE A 177 4.93 -2.09 -10.95
C ILE A 177 5.78 -1.40 -12.01
N ARG A 178 5.66 -1.81 -13.27
CA ARG A 178 6.42 -1.25 -14.39
C ARG A 178 5.60 -1.27 -15.67
N PRO A 179 5.85 -0.35 -16.62
CA PRO A 179 5.23 -0.40 -17.94
C PRO A 179 5.44 -1.76 -18.62
N LYS A 180 4.39 -2.25 -19.28
CA LYS A 180 4.45 -3.50 -20.04
C LYS A 180 5.29 -3.26 -21.29
N GLY A 181 6.42 -3.96 -21.41
CA GLY A 181 7.32 -3.88 -22.56
C GLY A 181 8.69 -3.24 -22.30
N ASN A 182 8.95 -2.80 -21.06
CA ASN A 182 10.30 -2.50 -20.57
C ASN A 182 11.02 -3.75 -20.03
#